data_AF-A0A1R0ZX01-F1
#
_entry.id   AF-A0A1R0ZX01-F1
#
_cell.length_a   1.000
_cell.length_b   1.000
_cell.length_c   1.000
_cell.angle_alpha   90.00
_cell.angle_beta   90.00
_cell.angle_gamma   90.00
#
_symmetry.space_group_name_H-M   'P 1'
#
loop_
_entity.id
_entity.type
_entity.pdbx_description
1 polymer ?
#
loop_
_entity_poly.entity_id
_entity_poly.type
_entity_poly.pdbx_seq_one_letter_code
_entity_poly.pdbx_strand_id
1 'polypeptide(L)' 'MHVNCMLCRKPYDINHSDSQYRKLIEKQTKYYICQSCHSKTTKEASAMSEIKPESLDPNGYDKLIT' A
#
# COMPACT_ATOMS: atom_id res chain seq x y z
N MET A 1 -15.13 6.00 1.68
CA MET A 1 -14.30 7.11 1.18
C MET A 1 -13.93 6.79 -0.25
N HIS A 2 -14.20 7.72 -1.17
CA HIS A 2 -13.88 7.55 -2.58
C HIS A 2 -12.46 8.03 -2.87
N VAL A 3 -11.62 7.18 -3.46
CA VAL A 3 -10.21 7.48 -3.76
C VAL A 3 -9.78 6.87 -5.08
N ASN A 4 -8.74 7.44 -5.69
CA ASN A 4 -8.12 6.88 -6.88
C ASN A 4 -6.78 6.24 -6.53
N CYS A 5 -6.53 5.05 -7.06
CA CYS A 5 -5.20 4.45 -6.96
C CYS A 5 -4.17 5.33 -7.67
N MET A 6 -3.06 5.66 -7.00
CA MET A 6 -2.01 6.51 -7.55
C MET A 6 -1.37 5.91 -8.81
N LEU A 7 -1.26 4.57 -8.87
CA LEU A 7 -0.56 3.87 -9.94
C LEU A 7 -1.47 3.57 -11.15
N CYS A 8 -2.61 2.91 -10.95
CA CYS A 8 -3.50 2.55 -12.06
C CYS A 8 -4.60 3.56 -12.35
N ARG A 9 -4.72 4.63 -11.54
CA ARG A 9 -5.73 5.70 -11.67
C ARG A 9 -7.19 5.26 -11.58
N LYS A 10 -7.47 3.97 -11.38
CA LYS A 10 -8.82 3.45 -11.18
C LYS A 10 -9.42 3.97 -9.87
N PRO A 11 -10.73 4.26 -9.84
CA PRO A 11 -11.43 4.65 -8.62
C PRO A 11 -11.73 3.43 -7.74
N TYR A 12 -11.74 3.65 -6.42
CA TYR A 12 -12.07 2.67 -5.40
C TYR A 12 -12.87 3.32 -4.28
N ASP A 13 -13.84 2.57 -3.76
CA ASP A 13 -14.57 2.93 -2.55
C ASP A 13 -14.05 2.11 -1.37
N ILE A 14 -13.33 2.79 -0.48
CA ILE A 14 -12.70 2.16 0.69
C ILE A 14 -13.43 2.50 1.98
N ASN A 15 -13.37 1.60 2.96
CA ASN A 15 -13.97 1.76 4.28
C ASN A 15 -12.98 1.36 5.38
N HIS A 16 -13.41 1.34 6.64
CA HIS A 16 -12.56 1.01 7.79
C HIS A 16 -11.89 -0.37 7.72
N SER A 17 -12.35 -1.28 6.86
CA SER A 17 -11.74 -2.59 6.62
C SER A 17 -10.54 -2.53 5.66
N ASP A 18 -10.38 -1.46 4.88
CA ASP A 18 -9.21 -1.27 4.03
C ASP A 18 -8.00 -0.86 4.90
N SER A 19 -6.88 -1.55 4.71
CA SER A 19 -5.67 -1.35 5.51
C SER A 19 -5.08 0.06 5.41
N GLN A 20 -5.37 0.78 4.32
CA GLN A 20 -4.92 2.15 4.09
C GLN A 20 -5.91 3.21 4.57
N TYR A 21 -7.15 2.81 4.92
CA TYR A 21 -8.20 3.75 5.29
C TYR A 21 -7.79 4.69 6.43
N ARG A 22 -7.28 4.12 7.54
CA ARG A 22 -6.83 4.92 8.68
C ARG A 22 -5.67 5.84 8.32
N LYS A 23 -4.67 5.34 7.58
CA LYS A 23 -3.50 6.12 7.16
C LYS A 23 -3.91 7.34 6.30
N LEU A 24 -4.94 7.18 5.47
CA LEU A 24 -5.47 8.27 4.63
C LEU A 24 -6.26 9.30 5.43
N ILE A 25 -7.16 8.86 6.32
CA ILE A 25 -7.98 9.77 7.15
C ILE A 25 -7.13 10.53 8.16
N GLU A 26 -6.15 9.88 8.76
CA GLU A 26 -5.21 10.49 9.73
C GLU A 26 -4.10 11.30 9.04
N LYS A 27 -4.12 11.41 7.71
CA LYS A 27 -3.13 12.13 6.89
C LYS A 27 -1.69 11.64 7.06
N GLN A 28 -1.50 10.39 7.47
CA GLN A 28 -0.19 9.72 7.51
C GLN A 28 0.32 9.40 6.09
N THR A 29 -0.61 9.21 5.14
CA THR A 29 -0.30 9.13 3.71
C THR A 29 -1.31 9.94 2.89
N LYS A 30 -0.85 10.48 1.76
CA LYS A 30 -1.68 11.21 0.79
C LYS A 30 -2.19 10.29 -0.33
N TYR A 31 -1.53 9.17 -0.56
CA TYR A 31 -1.75 8.33 -1.73
C TYR A 31 -2.36 6.99 -1.35
N TYR A 32 -3.38 6.59 -2.11
CA TYR A 32 -3.95 5.26 -2.07
C TYR A 32 -3.30 4.38 -3.15
N ILE A 33 -2.93 3.16 -2.80
CA ILE A 33 -2.43 2.16 -3.74
C ILE A 33 -3.35 0.93 -3.64
N CYS A 34 -4.09 0.60 -4.70
CA CYS A 34 -4.93 -0.61 -4.64
C CYS A 34 -4.08 -1.88 -4.50
N GLN A 35 -4.67 -2.94 -3.94
CA GLN A 35 -3.97 -4.19 -3.62
C GLN A 35 -3.23 -4.79 -4.83
N SER A 36 -3.85 -4.80 -6.02
CA SER A 36 -3.21 -5.33 -7.23
C SER A 36 -1.95 -4.56 -7.63
N CYS A 37 -1.98 -3.23 -7.52
CA CYS A 37 -0.82 -2.40 -7.79
C CYS A 37 0.25 -2.59 -6.72
N HIS A 38 -0.15 -2.67 -5.45
CA HIS A 38 0.76 -2.94 -4.34
C HIS A 38 1.52 -4.26 -4.55
N SER A 39 0.82 -5.39 -4.75
CA SER A 39 1.46 -6.69 -4.95
C SER A 39 2.39 -6.72 -6.16
N LYS A 40 2.02 -6.07 -7.27
CA LYS A 40 2.86 -5.98 -8.46
C LYS A 40 4.15 -5.21 -8.18
N THR A 41 4.03 -4.02 -7.61
CA THR A 41 5.19 -3.15 -7.34
C THR A 41 6.11 -3.76 -6.27
N THR A 42 5.57 -4.37 -5.23
CA THR A 42 6.39 -5.06 -4.20
C THR A 42 7.14 -6.24 -4.79
N LYS A 43 6.51 -7.02 -5.67
CA LYS A 43 7.17 -8.12 -6.38
C LYS A 43 8.29 -7.62 -7.31
N GLU A 44 8.04 -6.56 -8.07
CA GLU A 44 9.04 -5.94 -8.94
C GLU A 44 10.23 -5.38 -8.14
N ALA A 45 9.96 -4.64 -7.05
CA ALA A 45 10.99 -4.10 -6.18
C ALA A 45 11.84 -5.20 -5.53
N SER A 46 11.21 -6.29 -5.08
CA SER A 46 11.92 -7.44 -4.49
C SER A 46 12.75 -8.21 -5.52
N ALA A 47 12.35 -8.21 -6.80
CA ALA A 47 13.12 -8.83 -7.87
C ALA A 47 14.30 -7.97 -8.33
N MET A 48 14.16 -6.64 -8.24
CA MET A 48 15.17 -5.68 -8.67
C MET A 48 16.17 -5.29 -7.57
N SER A 49 15.83 -5.51 -6.31
CA SER A 49 16.67 -5.17 -5.16
C SER A 49 17.09 -6.43 -4.40
N GLU A 50 18.28 -6.40 -3.83
CA GLU A 50 18.71 -7.42 -2.86
C GLU A 50 18.04 -7.25 -1.47
N ILE A 51 17.07 -6.34 -1.37
CA ILE A 51 16.43 -5.95 -0.11
C ILE A 51 15.07 -6.65 -0.01
N LYS A 52 14.89 -7.41 1.06
CA LYS A 52 13.58 -8.00 1.38
C LYS A 52 12.68 -6.94 2.02
N PRO A 53 11.42 -6.77 1.61
CA PRO A 53 10.48 -5.83 2.24
C PRO A 53 10.37 -6.02 3.76
N GLU A 54 10.40 -7.27 4.22
CA GLU A 54 10.40 -7.67 5.64
C GLU A 54 11.57 -7.07 6.44
N SER A 55 12.71 -6.80 5.79
CA SER A 55 13.87 -6.17 6.44
C SER A 55 13.70 -4.67 6.67
N LEU A 56 12.80 -4.02 5.92
CA LEU A 56 12.50 -2.59 6.04
C LEU A 56 11.43 -2.32 7.11
N ASP A 57 10.58 -3.29 7.42
CA ASP A 57 9.60 -3.23 8.49
C ASP A 57 9.67 -4.48 9.40
N PRO A 58 10.73 -4.62 10.20
CA PRO A 58 10.94 -5.79 11.04
C PRO A 58 9.86 -5.98 12.12
N ASN A 59 9.07 -4.95 12.40
CA ASN A 59 8.01 -4.97 13.41
C ASN A 59 6.60 -5.09 12.80
N GLY A 60 6.46 -5.14 11.47
CA GLY A 60 5.17 -5.30 10.79
C GLY A 60 4.19 -4.16 11.05
N TYR A 61 4.67 -2.95 11.36
CA TYR A 61 3.80 -1.79 11.59
C TYR A 61 3.12 -1.33 10.30
N ASP A 62 3.75 -1.59 9.16
CA ASP A 62 3.20 -1.37 7.84
C ASP A 62 2.45 -2.61 7.35
N LYS A 63 1.14 -2.63 7.63
CA LYS A 63 0.17 -3.67 7.20
C LYS A 63 0.05 -3.84 5.69
N LEU A 64 0.82 -3.10 4.90
CA LEU A 64 0.96 -3.34 3.47
C LEU A 64 2.05 -4.38 3.17
N ILE A 65 3.01 -4.60 4.07
CA ILE A 65 4.15 -5.53 3.89
C ILE A 65 3.78 -6.97 4.33
N THR A 66 2.49 -7.30 4.42
CA THR A 66 2.00 -8.65 4.77
C THR A 66 1.44 -9.40 3.56
#